data_AF-A0A3B0T6J1-F1
#
_entry.id   AF-A0A3B0T6J1-F1
#
_cell.length_a   1.000
_cell.length_b   1.000
_cell.length_c   1.000
_cell.angle_alpha   90.00
_cell.angle_beta   90.00
_cell.angle_gamma   90.00
#
_symmetry.space_group_name_H-M   'P 1'
#
loop_
_entity.id
_entity.type
_entity.pdbx_description
1 polymer ?
#
loop_
_entity_poly.entity_id
_entity_poly.type
_entity_poly.pdbx_seq_one_letter_code
_entity_poly.pdbx_strand_id
1 'polypeptide(L)' 'EQQHRPYRSPGIEIDPDIPVPSKIIKIASAYDQGQIELGLSPVESLEKIHQGSAYEFDPAIAASLRRVLVFRGEIPY' A
#
# COMPACT_ATOMS: atom_id res chain seq x y z
N GLU A 1 -5.48 -10.53 -21.56
CA GLU A 1 -4.71 -11.46 -20.71
C GLU A 1 -3.34 -10.89 -20.29
N GLN A 2 -3.27 -9.83 -19.46
CA GLN A 2 -1.98 -9.30 -18.95
C GLN A 2 -2.09 -8.73 -17.52
N GLN A 3 -2.84 -9.40 -16.64
CA GLN A 3 -3.17 -8.83 -15.32
C GLN A 3 -2.13 -9.17 -14.21
N HIS A 4 -0.99 -9.78 -14.55
CA HIS A 4 -0.05 -10.35 -13.57
C HIS A 4 1.42 -9.95 -13.81
N ARG A 5 1.72 -8.76 -14.34
CA ARG A 5 3.11 -8.29 -14.32
C ARG A 5 3.44 -7.78 -12.92
N PRO A 6 4.51 -8.27 -12.26
CA PRO A 6 5.04 -7.63 -11.07
C PRO A 6 5.37 -6.18 -11.42
N TYR A 7 4.98 -5.26 -10.54
CA TYR A 7 5.05 -3.83 -10.80
C TYR A 7 6.49 -3.29 -10.91
N ARG A 8 7.54 -4.10 -10.71
CA ARG A 8 8.95 -3.65 -10.72
C ARG A 8 9.93 -4.76 -11.13
N SER A 9 11.08 -4.35 -11.67
CA SER A 9 12.26 -5.19 -11.89
C SER A 9 13.19 -5.19 -10.67
N PRO A 10 13.89 -6.30 -10.36
CA PRO A 10 14.81 -6.38 -9.22
C PRO A 10 15.91 -5.30 -9.29
N GLY A 11 16.11 -4.55 -8.22
CA GLY A 11 17.16 -3.52 -8.10
C GLY A 11 16.75 -2.08 -8.41
N ILE A 12 15.47 -1.83 -8.75
CA ILE A 12 14.93 -0.47 -8.93
C ILE A 12 13.94 -0.17 -7.80
N GLU A 13 14.36 0.66 -6.84
CA GLU A 13 13.59 1.02 -5.64
C GLU A 13 12.32 1.83 -5.96
N ILE A 14 12.31 2.53 -7.11
CA ILE A 14 11.19 3.33 -7.58
C ILE A 14 11.11 3.16 -9.10
N ASP A 15 10.08 2.48 -9.58
CA ASP A 15 9.71 2.55 -10.99
C ASP A 15 8.99 3.89 -11.24
N PRO A 16 9.62 4.85 -11.94
CA PRO A 16 9.04 6.16 -12.19
C PRO A 16 7.91 6.10 -13.24
N ASP A 17 7.78 4.99 -13.98
CA ASP A 17 6.81 4.87 -15.07
C ASP A 17 5.41 4.50 -14.57
N ILE A 18 5.25 4.14 -13.29
CA ILE A 18 3.94 3.88 -12.69
C ILE A 18 3.30 5.21 -12.25
N PRO A 19 2.14 5.58 -12.81
CA PRO A 19 1.42 6.77 -12.39
C PRO A 19 1.05 6.75 -10.90
N VAL A 20 1.15 7.90 -10.24
CA VAL A 20 0.75 8.06 -8.83
C VAL A 20 -0.67 7.53 -8.55
N PRO A 21 -1.70 7.76 -9.40
CA PRO A 21 -3.02 7.18 -9.19
C PRO A 21 -3.02 5.66 -9.08
N SER A 22 -2.23 4.96 -9.89
CA SER A 22 -2.12 3.49 -9.86
C SER A 22 -1.50 3.01 -8.53
N LYS A 23 -0.52 3.74 -8.01
CA LYS A 23 0.09 3.45 -6.71
C LYS A 23 -0.91 3.63 -5.56
N ILE A 24 -1.73 4.69 -5.62
CA ILE A 24 -2.80 4.96 -4.64
C ILE A 24 -3.82 3.82 -4.67
N ILE A 25 -4.34 3.49 -5.85
CA ILE A 25 -5.35 2.42 -6.00
C ILE A 25 -4.81 1.11 -5.42
N LYS A 26 -3.58 0.73 -5.75
CA LYS A 26 -2.99 -0.52 -5.26
C LYS A 26 -2.87 -0.55 -3.72
N ILE A 27 -2.43 0.54 -3.10
CA ILE A 27 -2.30 0.62 -1.64
C ILE A 27 -3.69 0.60 -0.96
N ALA A 28 -4.66 1.32 -1.52
CA ALA A 28 -6.03 1.30 -1.01
C ALA A 28 -6.64 -0.11 -1.10
N SER A 29 -6.48 -0.80 -2.24
CA SER A 29 -6.95 -2.18 -2.40
C SER A 29 -6.28 -3.16 -1.44
N ALA A 30 -4.96 -3.03 -1.21
CA ALA A 30 -4.25 -3.87 -0.26
C ALA A 30 -4.72 -3.63 1.19
N TYR A 31 -5.01 -2.38 1.54
CA TYR A 31 -5.58 -2.02 2.84
C TYR A 31 -6.99 -2.61 3.01
N ASP A 32 -7.86 -2.42 2.04
CA ASP A 32 -9.23 -2.94 2.04
C ASP A 32 -9.25 -4.46 2.12
N GLN A 33 -8.36 -5.14 1.37
CA GLN A 33 -8.19 -6.59 1.47
C GLN A 33 -7.78 -7.01 2.89
N GLY A 34 -6.85 -6.28 3.51
CA GLY A 34 -6.45 -6.52 4.90
C GLY A 34 -7.62 -6.40 5.88
N GLN A 35 -8.42 -5.34 5.75
CA GLN A 35 -9.58 -5.08 6.60
C GLN A 35 -10.72 -6.09 6.38
N ILE A 36 -11.10 -6.31 5.12
CA ILE A 36 -12.35 -7.00 4.75
C ILE A 36 -12.14 -8.51 4.60
N GLU A 37 -11.10 -8.94 3.89
CA GLU A 37 -10.90 -10.36 3.59
C GLU A 37 -10.13 -11.07 4.71
N LEU A 38 -9.16 -10.38 5.32
CA LEU A 38 -8.29 -10.95 6.35
C LEU A 38 -8.70 -10.59 7.77
N GLY A 39 -9.64 -9.65 7.95
CA GLY A 39 -10.13 -9.22 9.26
C GLY A 39 -9.05 -8.57 10.14
N LEU A 40 -7.99 -8.03 9.53
CA LEU A 40 -6.90 -7.37 10.24
C LEU A 40 -7.39 -6.04 10.81
N SER A 41 -6.79 -5.59 11.90
CA SER A 41 -6.96 -4.20 12.36
C SER A 41 -6.32 -3.21 11.38
N PRO A 42 -6.70 -1.92 11.44
CA PRO A 42 -6.09 -0.87 10.63
C PRO A 42 -4.55 -0.82 10.74
N VAL A 43 -4.02 -1.05 11.94
CA VAL A 43 -2.56 -1.08 12.19
C VAL A 43 -1.92 -2.30 11.53
N GLU A 44 -2.47 -3.49 11.73
CA GLU A 44 -1.94 -4.73 11.12
C GLU A 44 -2.00 -4.67 9.59
N SER A 45 -3.03 -4.03 9.02
CA SER A 45 -3.14 -3.83 7.57
C SER A 45 -2.03 -2.91 7.05
N LEU A 46 -1.71 -1.83 7.79
CA LEU A 46 -0.58 -0.96 7.46
C LEU A 46 0.76 -1.67 7.60
N GLU A 47 0.94 -2.51 8.63
CA GLU A 47 2.16 -3.30 8.82
C GLU A 47 2.39 -4.28 7.66
N LYS A 48 1.33 -4.94 7.20
CA LYS A 48 1.39 -5.81 6.03
C LYS A 48 1.80 -5.05 4.75
N ILE A 49 1.25 -3.86 4.53
CA ILE A 49 1.65 -2.98 3.42
C ILE A 49 3.11 -2.54 3.59
N HIS A 50 3.53 -2.24 4.82
CA HIS A 50 4.91 -1.83 5.11
C HIS A 50 5.91 -2.95 4.79
N GLN A 51 5.59 -4.21 5.12
CA GLN A 51 6.41 -5.38 4.76
C GLN A 51 6.63 -5.51 3.24
N GLY A 52 5.64 -5.10 2.43
CA GLY A 52 5.74 -5.07 0.98
C GLY A 52 6.41 -3.82 0.39
N SER A 53 6.78 -2.81 1.20
CA SER A 53 7.28 -1.51 0.69
C SER A 53 8.65 -1.59 0.01
N ALA A 54 9.41 -2.67 0.23
CA ALA A 54 10.69 -2.88 -0.44
C ALA A 54 10.54 -3.14 -1.96
N TYR A 55 9.40 -3.68 -2.40
CA TYR A 55 9.23 -4.13 -3.79
C TYR A 55 7.84 -3.86 -4.38
N GLU A 56 6.81 -3.85 -3.55
CA GLU A 56 5.41 -3.91 -3.99
C GLU A 56 4.67 -2.58 -3.87
N PHE A 57 4.98 -1.79 -2.85
CA PHE A 57 4.26 -0.56 -2.50
C PHE A 57 5.20 0.64 -2.44
N ASP A 58 4.66 1.81 -2.81
CA ASP A 58 5.39 3.07 -2.69
C ASP A 58 5.33 3.58 -1.23
N PRO A 59 6.47 3.70 -0.52
CA PRO A 59 6.48 4.05 0.90
C PRO A 59 5.90 5.44 1.19
N ALA A 60 6.00 6.39 0.25
CA ALA A 60 5.47 7.74 0.44
C ALA A 60 3.93 7.74 0.42
N ILE A 61 3.33 6.91 -0.42
CA ILE A 61 1.88 6.74 -0.48
C ILE A 61 1.37 5.97 0.74
N ALA A 62 2.09 4.93 1.19
CA ALA A 62 1.75 4.20 2.42
C ALA A 62 1.79 5.10 3.66
N ALA A 63 2.81 5.97 3.77
CA ALA A 63 2.88 6.99 4.83
C ALA A 63 1.73 8.00 4.74
N SER A 64 1.26 8.31 3.53
CA SER A 64 0.10 9.17 3.32
C SER A 64 -1.21 8.52 3.79
N LEU A 65 -1.39 7.22 3.54
CA LEU A 65 -2.53 6.47 4.07
C LEU A 65 -2.53 6.49 5.61
N ARG A 66 -1.38 6.25 6.26
CA ARG A 66 -1.27 6.34 7.73
C ARG A 66 -1.77 7.70 8.24
N ARG A 67 -1.36 8.80 7.61
CA ARG A 67 -1.80 10.15 8.01
C ARG A 67 -3.31 10.33 7.89
N VAL A 68 -3.93 9.78 6.85
CA VAL A 68 -5.40 9.81 6.68
C VAL A 68 -6.09 9.02 7.79
N LEU A 69 -5.59 7.83 8.13
CA LEU A 69 -6.18 6.97 9.17
C LEU A 69 -6.07 7.61 10.56
N VAL A 70 -4.94 8.26 10.85
CA VAL A 70 -4.76 9.07 12.08
C VAL A 70 -5.76 10.23 12.09
N PHE A 71 -5.88 10.97 10.99
CA PHE A 71 -6.81 12.09 10.89
C PHE A 71 -8.28 11.66 11.09
N ARG A 72 -8.63 10.44 10.65
CA ARG A 72 -9.96 9.85 10.83
C ARG A 72 -10.19 9.24 12.22
N GLY A 73 -9.16 9.15 13.05
CA GLY A 73 -9.23 8.52 14.38
C GLY A 73 -9.31 6.99 14.34
N GLU A 74 -8.94 6.36 13.22
CA GLU A 74 -8.93 4.89 13.08
C GLU A 74 -7.69 4.26 13.71
N ILE A 75 -6.60 5.02 13.81
CA ILE A 75 -5.36 4.62 14.50
C ILE A 75 -4.79 5.78 15.31
N PRO A 76 -4.04 5.52 16.40
CA PRO A 76 -3.37 6.56 17.16
C PRO A 76 -2.21 7.20 16.38
N TYR A 77 -1.84 8.43 16.77
CA TYR A 77 -0.74 9.19 16.17
C TYR A 77 0.61 8.49 16.37
#